data_AF-A0A836RT63-F1
#
_entry.id   AF-A0A836RT63-F1
#
_cell.length_a   1.000
_cell.length_b   1.000
_cell.length_c   1.000
_cell.angle_alpha   90.00
_cell.angle_beta   90.00
_cell.angle_gamma   90.00
#
_symmetry.space_group_name_H-M   'P 1'
#
loop_
_entity.id
_entity.type
_entity.pdbx_description
1 polymer ?
#
loop_
_entity_poly.entity_id
_entity_poly.type
_entity_poly.pdbx_seq_one_letter_code
_entity_poly.pdbx_strand_id
1 'polypeptide(L)'
;MDSIKFTFGLFDQAVLLLTGLTAIYLIWRFVQHIGKEEGTPSYDVYYIVSFAVLLVSGLLLIFYSYDILANPLVVVIAYLIPLGLSLGLVAEFYQKYEKTYLLVGIIGIILIAVTRLAGVGGPGLATFVLALFHTIGGLLIVFIPLFVTKDNRVPKGFIWVSVGGVLIDIGGISLAFLKAGAPILPADVIFTILAPLLLLMTLAYTWGFMKKMHA
;
A
#
# COMPACT_ATOMS: atom_id res chain seq x y z
N MET A 1 -25.27 -3.31 25.11
CA MET A 1 -23.97 -3.28 24.42
C MET A 1 -23.82 -1.88 23.89
N ASP A 2 -23.11 -1.04 24.64
CA ASP A 2 -22.81 0.32 24.21
C ASP A 2 -22.00 0.25 22.91
N SER A 3 -22.51 0.87 21.86
CA SER A 3 -21.81 1.03 20.61
C SER A 3 -20.61 1.95 20.86
N ILE A 4 -19.42 1.35 20.98
CA ILE A 4 -18.17 2.10 20.91
C ILE A 4 -18.17 2.79 19.55
N LYS A 5 -18.56 4.07 19.52
CA LYS A 5 -18.36 4.95 18.37
C LYS A 5 -16.86 5.15 18.27
N PHE A 6 -16.23 4.50 17.30
CA PHE A 6 -14.83 4.76 16.97
C PHE A 6 -14.68 6.26 16.67
N THR A 7 -13.90 6.96 17.48
CA THR A 7 -13.74 8.41 17.38
C THR A 7 -12.78 8.74 16.24
N PHE A 8 -13.27 8.63 15.01
CA PHE A 8 -12.66 9.33 13.89
C PHE A 8 -12.74 10.84 14.18
N GLY A 9 -11.59 11.47 14.42
CA GLY A 9 -11.52 12.83 14.94
C GLY A 9 -10.74 13.80 14.05
N LEU A 10 -10.63 15.04 14.52
CA LEU A 10 -9.81 16.07 13.89
C LEU A 10 -8.33 15.64 13.76
N PHE A 11 -7.84 14.84 14.72
CA PHE A 11 -6.51 14.27 14.67
C PHE A 11 -6.34 13.35 13.45
N ASP A 12 -7.24 12.39 13.25
CA ASP A 12 -7.19 11.47 12.10
C ASP A 12 -7.27 12.23 10.78
N GLN A 13 -8.17 13.21 10.69
CA GLN A 13 -8.30 14.06 9.52
C GLN A 13 -6.98 14.81 9.22
N ALA A 14 -6.37 15.44 10.23
CA ALA A 14 -5.11 16.15 10.06
C ALA A 14 -3.98 15.21 9.62
N VAL A 15 -3.87 14.03 10.25
CA VAL A 15 -2.86 13.02 9.91
C VAL A 15 -3.07 12.45 8.50
N LEU A 16 -4.31 12.20 8.09
CA LEU A 16 -4.65 11.75 6.74
C LEU A 16 -4.41 12.84 5.70
N LEU A 17 -4.65 14.11 6.03
CA LEU A 17 -4.29 15.23 5.16
C LEU A 17 -2.77 15.29 4.94
N LEU A 18 -1.97 15.15 6.00
CA LEU A 18 -0.51 15.08 5.89
C LEU A 18 -0.05 13.86 5.07
N THR A 19 -0.71 12.71 5.23
CA THR A 19 -0.49 11.52 4.40
C THR A 19 -0.74 11.85 2.92
N GLY A 20 -1.87 12.49 2.61
CA GLY A 20 -2.23 12.90 1.27
C GLY A 20 -1.24 13.90 0.66
N LEU A 21 -0.83 14.92 1.41
CA LEU A 21 0.19 15.88 0.96
C LEU A 21 1.53 15.21 0.68
N THR A 22 1.93 14.25 1.51
CA THR A 22 3.15 13.46 1.31
C THR A 22 3.05 12.58 0.07
N ALA A 23 1.89 11.95 -0.16
CA ALA A 23 1.63 11.18 -1.38
C ALA A 23 1.66 12.06 -2.63
N ILE A 24 1.09 13.27 -2.59
CA ILE A 24 1.17 14.26 -3.69
C ILE A 24 2.62 14.62 -3.99
N TYR A 25 3.43 14.88 -2.95
CA TYR A 25 4.85 15.15 -3.11
C TYR A 25 5.57 14.00 -3.82
N LEU A 26 5.35 12.75 -3.41
CA LEU A 26 5.94 11.59 -4.06
C LEU A 26 5.51 11.44 -5.52
N ILE A 27 4.21 11.58 -5.81
CA ILE A 27 3.69 11.54 -7.20
C ILE A 27 4.41 12.58 -8.05
N TRP A 28 4.50 13.82 -7.57
CA TRP A 28 5.20 14.89 -8.28
C TRP A 28 6.67 14.55 -8.53
N ARG A 29 7.36 13.96 -7.55
CA ARG A 29 8.76 13.53 -7.70
C ARG A 29 8.94 12.43 -8.73
N PHE A 30 8.08 11.42 -8.74
CA PHE A 30 8.12 10.35 -9.74
C PHE A 30 7.78 10.88 -11.15
N VAL A 31 6.79 11.77 -11.28
CA VAL A 31 6.48 12.41 -12.58
C VAL A 31 7.69 13.20 -13.10
N GLN A 32 8.41 13.90 -12.22
CA GLN A 32 9.63 14.60 -12.60
C GLN A 32 10.81 13.67 -12.91
N HIS A 33 10.76 12.41 -12.51
CA HIS A 33 11.81 11.41 -12.74
C HIS A 33 11.63 10.70 -14.10
N ILE A 34 10.38 10.55 -14.56
CA ILE A 34 10.06 9.99 -15.86
C ILE A 34 10.86 10.70 -16.96
N GLY A 35 11.59 9.91 -17.75
CA GLY A 35 12.33 10.39 -18.93
C GLY A 35 13.63 11.12 -18.63
N LYS A 36 14.09 11.17 -17.37
CA LYS A 36 15.42 11.71 -17.02
C LYS A 36 16.57 10.74 -17.22
N GLU A 37 16.30 9.44 -17.21
CA GLU A 37 17.28 8.41 -17.52
C GLU A 37 16.92 7.76 -18.87
N GLU A 38 17.82 7.86 -19.85
CA GLU A 38 17.64 7.18 -21.13
C GLU A 38 17.63 5.66 -20.92
N GLY A 39 16.57 5.00 -21.37
CA GLY A 39 16.45 3.54 -21.30
C GLY A 39 15.91 2.98 -19.98
N THR A 40 15.54 3.80 -18.99
CA THR A 40 14.80 3.30 -17.82
C THR A 40 13.35 2.96 -18.20
N PRO A 41 12.87 1.75 -17.91
CA PRO A 41 11.46 1.40 -18.02
C PRO A 41 10.61 2.36 -17.20
N SER A 42 9.36 2.56 -17.61
CA SER A 42 8.37 3.44 -16.96
C SER A 42 7.89 2.93 -15.59
N TYR A 43 8.78 2.33 -14.77
CA TYR A 43 8.44 1.72 -13.48
C TYR A 43 7.88 2.74 -12.49
N ASP A 44 8.24 4.02 -12.64
CA ASP A 44 7.69 5.15 -11.89
C ASP A 44 6.17 5.23 -11.97
N VAL A 45 5.56 4.79 -13.09
CA VAL A 45 4.10 4.77 -13.25
C VAL A 45 3.46 3.85 -12.21
N TYR A 46 4.09 2.73 -11.86
CA TYR A 46 3.57 1.83 -10.84
C TYR A 46 3.59 2.46 -9.44
N TYR A 47 4.66 3.21 -9.12
CA TYR A 47 4.73 3.99 -7.89
C TYR A 47 3.69 5.11 -7.87
N ILE A 48 3.53 5.85 -8.97
CA ILE A 48 2.52 6.91 -9.11
C ILE A 48 1.12 6.36 -8.86
N VAL A 49 0.76 5.22 -9.47
CA VAL A 49 -0.55 4.58 -9.25
C VAL A 49 -0.75 4.26 -7.77
N SER A 50 0.26 3.71 -7.11
CA SER A 50 0.18 3.35 -5.69
C SER A 50 -0.09 4.55 -4.79
N PHE A 51 0.67 5.63 -4.98
CA PHE A 51 0.53 6.85 -4.18
C PHE A 51 -0.74 7.64 -4.55
N ALA A 52 -1.20 7.58 -5.80
CA ALA A 52 -2.47 8.17 -6.21
C ALA A 52 -3.64 7.44 -5.53
N VAL A 53 -3.61 6.11 -5.47
CA VAL A 53 -4.62 5.32 -4.77
C VAL A 53 -4.57 5.57 -3.26
N LEU A 54 -3.37 5.71 -2.67
CA LEU A 54 -3.22 6.09 -1.26
C LEU A 54 -3.82 7.47 -0.98
N LEU A 55 -3.57 8.46 -1.83
CA LEU A 55 -4.17 9.80 -1.73
C LEU A 55 -5.70 9.73 -1.77
N VAL A 56 -6.27 9.05 -2.78
CA VAL A 56 -7.73 8.88 -2.90
C VAL A 56 -8.28 8.15 -1.68
N SER A 57 -7.60 7.11 -1.20
CA SER A 57 -8.01 6.38 0.01
C SER A 57 -8.00 7.27 1.25
N GLY A 58 -6.99 8.11 1.44
CA GLY A 58 -6.92 9.07 2.53
C GLY A 58 -8.04 10.11 2.48
N LEU A 59 -8.35 10.65 1.29
CA LEU A 59 -9.48 11.56 1.11
C LEU A 59 -10.82 10.89 1.40
N LEU A 60 -11.02 9.66 0.94
CA LEU A 60 -12.22 8.89 1.25
C LEU A 60 -12.38 8.66 2.76
N LEU A 61 -11.31 8.35 3.48
CA LEU A 61 -11.33 8.23 4.94
C LEU A 61 -11.67 9.57 5.61
N ILE A 62 -11.22 10.71 5.08
CA ILE A 62 -11.58 12.03 5.62
C ILE A 62 -13.08 12.31 5.49
N PHE A 63 -13.67 12.04 4.31
CA PHE A 63 -15.08 12.36 4.04
C PHE A 63 -16.06 11.35 4.64
N TYR A 64 -15.68 10.08 4.69
CA TYR A 64 -16.57 8.97 5.06
C TYR A 64 -16.15 8.25 6.34
N SER A 65 -15.12 8.74 7.04
CA SER A 65 -14.53 8.10 8.22
C SER A 65 -14.11 6.64 7.96
N TYR A 66 -13.97 5.81 8.99
CA TYR A 66 -13.59 4.41 8.85
C TYR A 66 -14.71 3.52 8.29
N ASP A 67 -15.95 4.00 8.20
CA ASP A 67 -17.07 3.27 7.61
C ASP A 67 -16.82 2.91 6.13
N ILE A 68 -16.07 3.74 5.40
CA ILE A 68 -15.72 3.50 3.99
C ILE A 68 -14.90 2.21 3.79
N LEU A 69 -14.20 1.75 4.82
CA LEU A 69 -13.42 0.51 4.78
C LEU A 69 -14.33 -0.72 4.66
N ALA A 70 -15.61 -0.61 4.98
CA ALA A 70 -16.58 -1.68 4.77
C ALA A 70 -16.97 -1.84 3.28
N ASN A 71 -16.72 -0.83 2.44
CA ASN A 71 -17.08 -0.86 1.03
C ASN A 71 -16.16 -1.83 0.23
N PRO A 72 -16.71 -2.89 -0.40
CA PRO A 72 -15.91 -3.86 -1.16
C PRO A 72 -15.11 -3.24 -2.31
N LEU A 73 -15.62 -2.20 -2.97
CA LEU A 73 -14.91 -1.54 -4.07
C LEU A 73 -13.66 -0.81 -3.57
N VAL A 74 -13.75 -0.18 -2.39
CA VAL A 74 -12.61 0.48 -1.74
C VAL A 74 -11.51 -0.53 -1.41
N VAL A 75 -11.89 -1.73 -0.95
CA VAL A 75 -10.93 -2.82 -0.69
C VAL A 75 -10.25 -3.30 -1.98
N VAL A 76 -11.00 -3.46 -3.07
CA VAL A 76 -10.46 -3.86 -4.38
C VAL A 76 -9.47 -2.80 -4.89
N ILE A 77 -9.84 -1.52 -4.84
CA ILE A 77 -8.99 -0.42 -5.31
C ILE A 77 -7.76 -0.27 -4.41
N ALA A 78 -7.90 -0.37 -3.08
CA ALA A 78 -6.78 -0.24 -2.15
C ALA A 78 -5.69 -1.31 -2.33
N TYR A 79 -6.02 -2.48 -2.89
CA TYR A 79 -5.01 -3.48 -3.28
C TYR A 79 -4.01 -2.97 -4.33
N LEU A 80 -4.36 -1.95 -5.11
CA LEU A 80 -3.42 -1.32 -6.03
C LEU A 80 -2.24 -0.63 -5.32
N ILE A 81 -2.36 -0.30 -4.02
CA ILE A 81 -1.26 0.28 -3.24
C ILE A 81 -0.10 -0.73 -3.12
N PRO A 82 -0.27 -1.91 -2.49
CA PRO A 82 0.82 -2.87 -2.41
C PRO A 82 1.20 -3.43 -3.78
N LEU A 83 0.24 -3.64 -4.69
CA LEU A 83 0.55 -4.16 -6.03
C LEU A 83 1.42 -3.20 -6.85
N GLY A 84 1.09 -1.90 -6.89
CA GLY A 84 1.88 -0.94 -7.67
C GLY A 84 3.25 -0.72 -7.05
N LEU A 85 3.38 -0.71 -5.72
CA LEU A 85 4.69 -0.59 -5.05
C LEU A 85 5.57 -1.79 -5.35
N SER A 86 5.04 -3.01 -5.19
CA SER A 86 5.81 -4.22 -5.46
C SER A 86 6.12 -4.38 -6.94
N LEU A 87 5.20 -4.02 -7.84
CA LEU A 87 5.42 -4.09 -9.29
C LEU A 87 6.47 -3.07 -9.75
N GLY A 88 6.44 -1.85 -9.21
CA GLY A 88 7.50 -0.86 -9.41
C GLY A 88 8.87 -1.40 -9.00
N LEU A 89 8.96 -2.00 -7.81
CA LEU A 89 10.21 -2.58 -7.30
C LEU A 89 10.72 -3.75 -8.17
N VAL A 90 9.81 -4.62 -8.62
CA VAL A 90 10.16 -5.74 -9.52
C VAL A 90 10.61 -5.21 -10.89
N ALA A 91 9.89 -4.24 -11.46
CA ALA A 91 10.24 -3.64 -12.75
C ALA A 91 11.61 -2.95 -12.69
N GLU A 92 11.88 -2.24 -11.59
CA GLU A 92 13.11 -1.48 -11.38
C GLU A 92 14.33 -2.39 -11.13
N PHE A 93 14.22 -3.36 -10.23
CA PHE A 93 15.38 -4.14 -9.78
C PHE A 93 15.50 -5.53 -10.40
N TYR A 94 14.41 -6.04 -10.98
CA TYR A 94 14.30 -7.41 -11.48
C TYR A 94 13.51 -7.44 -12.81
N GLN A 95 13.78 -6.48 -13.70
CA GLN A 95 13.04 -6.21 -14.95
C GLN A 95 12.64 -7.46 -15.76
N LYS A 96 13.48 -8.50 -15.79
CA LYS A 96 13.17 -9.79 -16.42
C LYS A 96 11.83 -10.40 -15.98
N TYR A 97 11.42 -10.15 -14.74
CA TYR A 97 10.21 -10.71 -14.12
C TYR A 97 9.02 -9.75 -14.13
N GLU A 98 9.17 -8.52 -14.62
CA GLU A 98 8.11 -7.49 -14.65
C GLU A 98 6.82 -8.01 -15.27
N LYS A 99 6.88 -8.54 -16.50
CA LYS A 99 5.69 -9.03 -17.22
C LYS A 99 5.02 -10.20 -16.52
N THR A 100 5.81 -11.11 -15.96
CA THR A 100 5.31 -12.26 -15.21
C THR A 100 4.60 -11.79 -13.93
N TYR A 101 5.19 -10.85 -13.21
CA TYR A 101 4.61 -10.33 -11.98
C TYR A 101 3.38 -9.45 -12.25
N LEU A 102 3.37 -8.66 -13.33
CA LEU A 102 2.19 -7.94 -13.79
C LEU A 102 1.03 -8.89 -14.09
N LEU A 103 1.27 -10.03 -14.75
CA LEU A 103 0.24 -11.03 -14.99
C LEU A 103 -0.32 -11.59 -13.68
N VAL A 104 0.53 -11.92 -12.70
CA VAL A 104 0.10 -12.33 -11.35
C VAL A 104 -0.74 -11.24 -10.69
N GLY A 105 -0.34 -9.98 -10.83
CA GLY A 105 -1.08 -8.82 -10.33
C GLY A 105 -2.48 -8.69 -10.94
N ILE A 106 -2.59 -8.82 -12.27
CA ILE A 106 -3.87 -8.77 -13.00
C ILE A 106 -4.79 -9.90 -12.55
N ILE A 107 -4.27 -11.13 -12.45
CA ILE A 107 -5.02 -12.28 -11.92
C ILE A 107 -5.49 -11.99 -10.49
N GLY A 108 -4.63 -11.40 -9.66
CA GLY A 108 -4.96 -10.98 -8.30
C GLY A 108 -6.12 -9.98 -8.24
N ILE A 109 -6.07 -8.90 -9.03
CA ILE A 109 -7.15 -7.92 -9.12
C ILE A 109 -8.47 -8.60 -9.51
N ILE A 110 -8.45 -9.45 -10.55
CA ILE A 110 -9.65 -10.14 -11.04
C ILE A 110 -10.23 -11.04 -9.94
N LEU A 111 -9.40 -11.86 -9.29
CA LEU A 111 -9.86 -12.77 -8.24
C LEU A 111 -10.39 -12.01 -7.02
N ILE A 112 -9.74 -10.94 -6.60
CA ILE A 112 -10.22 -10.08 -5.50
C ILE A 112 -11.55 -9.45 -5.90
N ALA A 113 -11.68 -8.89 -7.11
CA ALA A 113 -12.91 -8.27 -7.58
C ALA A 113 -14.07 -9.27 -7.67
N VAL A 114 -13.85 -10.46 -8.25
CA VAL A 114 -14.87 -11.51 -8.37
C VAL A 114 -15.34 -11.98 -6.99
N THR A 115 -14.41 -12.24 -6.07
CA THR A 115 -14.78 -12.72 -4.73
C THR A 115 -15.44 -11.64 -3.87
N ARG A 116 -15.04 -10.35 -4.02
CA ARG A 116 -15.55 -9.23 -3.19
C ARG A 116 -16.80 -8.56 -3.74
N LEU A 117 -16.94 -8.45 -5.06
CA LEU A 117 -18.04 -7.74 -5.71
C LEU A 117 -19.16 -8.68 -6.16
N ALA A 118 -18.80 -9.84 -6.72
CA ALA A 118 -19.79 -10.82 -7.17
C ALA A 118 -20.14 -11.88 -6.10
N GLY A 119 -19.47 -11.84 -4.94
CA GLY A 119 -19.75 -12.75 -3.81
C GLY A 119 -19.38 -14.21 -4.05
N VAL A 120 -18.58 -14.50 -5.10
CA VAL A 120 -18.22 -15.86 -5.47
C VAL A 120 -17.38 -16.52 -4.37
N GLY A 121 -17.82 -17.71 -3.91
CA GLY A 121 -17.11 -18.51 -2.91
C GLY A 121 -17.22 -18.02 -1.46
N GLY A 122 -18.03 -17.00 -1.20
CA GLY A 122 -18.37 -16.52 0.14
C GLY A 122 -17.25 -15.75 0.88
N PRO A 123 -17.51 -15.29 2.12
CA PRO A 123 -16.63 -14.38 2.85
C PRO A 123 -15.24 -14.94 3.16
N GLY A 124 -15.15 -16.26 3.40
CA GLY A 124 -13.90 -16.94 3.69
C GLY A 124 -12.94 -16.92 2.50
N LEU A 125 -13.42 -17.29 1.31
CA LEU A 125 -12.60 -17.24 0.09
C LEU A 125 -12.17 -15.81 -0.25
N ALA A 126 -13.09 -14.84 -0.15
CA ALA A 126 -12.77 -13.44 -0.41
C ALA A 126 -11.70 -12.87 0.53
N THR A 127 -11.64 -13.36 1.77
CA THR A 127 -10.62 -12.97 2.76
C THR A 127 -9.29 -13.66 2.47
N PHE A 128 -9.31 -14.95 2.17
CA PHE A 128 -8.11 -15.70 1.79
C PHE A 128 -7.45 -15.12 0.53
N VAL A 129 -8.23 -14.89 -0.53
CA VAL A 129 -7.72 -14.34 -1.79
C VAL A 129 -7.09 -12.96 -1.58
N LEU A 130 -7.77 -12.05 -0.87
CA LEU A 130 -7.20 -10.75 -0.54
C LEU A 130 -5.89 -10.88 0.26
N ALA A 131 -5.89 -11.69 1.31
CA ALA A 131 -4.71 -11.88 2.16
C ALA A 131 -3.53 -12.46 1.38
N LEU A 132 -3.75 -13.43 0.50
CA LEU A 132 -2.72 -14.04 -0.33
C LEU A 132 -2.01 -13.00 -1.21
N PHE A 133 -2.77 -12.27 -2.03
CA PHE A 133 -2.20 -11.30 -2.96
C PHE A 133 -1.61 -10.08 -2.24
N HIS A 134 -2.26 -9.61 -1.16
CA HIS A 134 -1.71 -8.56 -0.32
C HIS A 134 -0.36 -8.97 0.28
N THR A 135 -0.25 -10.18 0.81
CA THR A 135 1.00 -10.71 1.40
C THR A 135 2.11 -10.83 0.36
N ILE A 136 1.81 -11.27 -0.87
CA ILE A 136 2.81 -11.30 -1.94
C ILE A 136 3.37 -9.90 -2.22
N GLY A 137 2.50 -8.89 -2.33
CA GLY A 137 2.92 -7.50 -2.50
C GLY A 137 3.75 -7.00 -1.31
N GLY A 138 3.24 -7.19 -0.10
CA GLY A 138 3.89 -6.81 1.16
C GLY A 138 5.30 -7.36 1.31
N LEU A 139 5.46 -8.68 1.13
CA LEU A 139 6.77 -9.34 1.22
C LEU A 139 7.76 -8.78 0.19
N LEU A 140 7.33 -8.47 -1.04
CA LEU A 140 8.23 -7.88 -2.03
C LEU A 140 8.63 -6.45 -1.65
N ILE A 141 7.72 -5.64 -1.10
CA ILE A 141 8.02 -4.28 -0.61
C ILE A 141 8.99 -4.33 0.57
N VAL A 142 8.88 -5.33 1.44
CA VAL A 142 9.82 -5.53 2.55
C VAL A 142 11.18 -6.01 2.06
N PHE A 143 11.22 -7.07 1.25
CA PHE A 143 12.47 -7.77 0.96
C PHE A 143 13.28 -7.18 -0.20
N ILE A 144 12.65 -6.65 -1.26
CA ILE A 144 13.40 -6.10 -2.39
C ILE A 144 14.31 -4.95 -1.93
N PRO A 145 13.82 -3.88 -1.26
CA PRO A 145 14.66 -2.76 -0.87
C PRO A 145 15.77 -3.19 0.11
N LEU A 146 15.50 -4.18 0.96
CA LEU A 146 16.47 -4.74 1.90
C LEU A 146 17.62 -5.43 1.16
N PHE A 147 17.32 -6.28 0.17
CA PHE A 147 18.35 -6.99 -0.60
C PHE A 147 19.14 -6.05 -1.50
N VAL A 148 18.49 -5.17 -2.26
CA VAL A 148 19.21 -4.27 -3.18
C VAL A 148 20.06 -3.24 -2.43
N THR A 149 19.65 -2.86 -1.21
CA THR A 149 20.49 -2.03 -0.32
C THR A 149 21.68 -2.82 0.23
N LYS A 150 21.46 -4.07 0.67
CA LYS A 150 22.53 -4.97 1.15
C LYS A 150 23.57 -5.24 0.06
N ASP A 151 23.13 -5.38 -1.18
CA ASP A 151 23.97 -5.60 -2.35
C ASP A 151 24.64 -4.31 -2.87
N ASN A 152 24.43 -3.17 -2.19
CA ASN A 152 24.93 -1.84 -2.57
C ASN A 152 24.51 -1.38 -3.98
N ARG A 153 23.37 -1.89 -4.49
CA ARG A 153 22.79 -1.45 -5.78
C ARG A 153 22.13 -0.07 -5.68
N VAL A 154 21.83 0.36 -4.46
CA VAL A 154 21.21 1.64 -4.13
C VAL A 154 21.78 2.19 -2.81
N PRO A 155 21.62 3.50 -2.51
CA PRO A 155 22.05 4.07 -1.25
C PRO A 155 21.39 3.41 -0.04
N LYS A 156 22.13 3.36 1.09
CA LYS A 156 21.66 2.78 2.37
C LYS A 156 20.32 3.35 2.86
N GLY A 157 20.01 4.59 2.49
CA GLY A 157 18.75 5.23 2.83
C GLY A 157 17.52 4.57 2.20
N PHE A 158 17.66 3.81 1.10
CA PHE A 158 16.55 3.14 0.43
C PHE A 158 15.89 2.04 1.28
N ILE A 159 16.58 1.53 2.32
CA ILE A 159 16.02 0.58 3.29
C ILE A 159 14.74 1.08 3.98
N TRP A 160 14.52 2.40 4.02
CA TRP A 160 13.28 2.97 4.55
C TRP A 160 12.03 2.58 3.75
N VAL A 161 12.18 2.18 2.48
CA VAL A 161 11.08 1.55 1.73
C VAL A 161 10.67 0.21 2.37
N SER A 162 11.63 -0.60 2.83
CA SER A 162 11.31 -1.83 3.60
C SER A 162 10.60 -1.53 4.90
N VAL A 163 10.99 -0.45 5.61
CA VAL A 163 10.31 -0.01 6.84
C VAL A 163 8.86 0.37 6.54
N GLY A 164 8.62 1.12 5.45
CA GLY A 164 7.27 1.38 4.95
C GLY A 164 6.49 0.10 4.63
N GLY A 165 7.15 -0.89 4.01
CA GLY A 165 6.61 -2.23 3.74
C GLY A 165 6.11 -2.94 5.01
N VAL A 166 6.92 -2.94 6.07
CA VAL A 166 6.52 -3.53 7.35
C VAL A 166 5.31 -2.80 7.94
N LEU A 167 5.30 -1.46 7.88
CA LEU A 167 4.21 -0.66 8.42
C LEU A 167 2.89 -0.90 7.66
N ILE A 168 2.91 -0.97 6.33
CA ILE A 168 1.69 -1.26 5.55
C ILE A 168 1.16 -2.67 5.83
N ASP A 169 2.05 -3.65 5.97
CA ASP A 169 1.68 -5.03 6.23
C ASP A 169 1.04 -5.19 7.62
N ILE A 170 1.54 -4.48 8.63
CA ILE A 170 0.92 -4.45 9.96
C ILE A 170 -0.53 -3.96 9.85
N GLY A 171 -0.78 -2.86 9.13
CA GLY A 171 -2.13 -2.32 8.95
C GLY A 171 -3.03 -3.26 8.14
N GLY A 172 -2.55 -3.77 7.02
CA GLY A 172 -3.29 -4.64 6.11
C GLY A 172 -3.68 -5.97 6.73
N ILE A 173 -2.74 -6.64 7.41
CA ILE A 173 -2.99 -7.91 8.09
C ILE A 173 -3.95 -7.70 9.27
N SER A 174 -3.74 -6.66 10.08
CA SER A 174 -4.64 -6.38 11.22
C SER A 174 -6.09 -6.18 10.77
N LEU A 175 -6.31 -5.40 9.70
CA LEU A 175 -7.65 -5.19 9.13
C LEU A 175 -8.24 -6.46 8.49
N ALA A 176 -7.42 -7.28 7.84
CA ALA A 176 -7.87 -8.53 7.25
C ALA A 176 -8.37 -9.53 8.31
N PHE A 177 -7.59 -9.71 9.39
CA PHE A 177 -7.95 -10.59 10.50
C PHE A 177 -9.15 -10.07 11.29
N LEU A 178 -9.27 -8.74 11.48
CA LEU A 178 -10.46 -8.13 12.07
C LEU A 178 -11.71 -8.47 11.25
N LYS A 179 -11.66 -8.33 9.93
CA LYS A 179 -12.78 -8.68 9.03
C LYS A 179 -13.07 -10.18 8.96
N ALA A 180 -12.08 -11.03 9.21
CA ALA A 180 -12.23 -12.48 9.28
C ALA A 180 -12.94 -12.96 10.55
N GLY A 181 -13.21 -12.08 11.52
CA GLY A 181 -13.74 -12.45 12.83
C GLY A 181 -12.69 -13.07 13.76
N ALA A 182 -11.40 -12.98 13.41
CA ALA A 182 -10.28 -13.49 14.18
C ALA A 182 -9.22 -12.40 14.41
N PRO A 183 -9.56 -11.26 15.04
CA PRO A 183 -8.65 -10.13 15.18
C PRO A 183 -7.35 -10.50 15.90
N ILE A 184 -6.20 -10.11 15.33
CA ILE A 184 -4.88 -10.24 15.97
C ILE A 184 -4.56 -9.07 16.90
N LEU A 185 -5.27 -7.95 16.73
CA LEU A 185 -5.24 -6.78 17.59
C LEU A 185 -6.68 -6.34 17.87
N PRO A 186 -6.97 -5.76 19.05
CA PRO A 186 -8.27 -5.18 19.34
C PRO A 186 -8.69 -4.13 18.28
N ALA A 187 -9.98 -4.09 17.94
CA ALA A 187 -10.47 -3.19 16.89
C ALA A 187 -10.18 -1.72 17.21
N ASP A 188 -10.35 -1.32 18.47
CA ASP A 188 -10.01 0.02 18.98
C ASP A 188 -8.54 0.36 18.78
N VAL A 189 -7.62 -0.59 19.01
CA VAL A 189 -6.20 -0.40 18.71
C VAL A 189 -5.98 -0.20 17.23
N ILE A 190 -6.55 -1.05 16.37
CA ILE A 190 -6.41 -0.96 14.91
C ILE A 190 -6.85 0.40 14.39
N PHE A 191 -8.05 0.84 14.77
CA PHE A 191 -8.59 2.12 14.32
C PHE A 191 -7.88 3.32 14.93
N THR A 192 -7.36 3.22 16.17
CA THR A 192 -6.57 4.29 16.80
C THR A 192 -5.24 4.52 16.09
N ILE A 193 -4.58 3.45 15.63
CA ILE A 193 -3.27 3.55 14.99
C ILE A 193 -3.34 3.73 13.48
N LEU A 194 -4.49 3.52 12.83
CA LEU A 194 -4.58 3.45 11.37
C LEU A 194 -4.11 4.73 10.68
N ALA A 195 -4.60 5.90 11.07
CA ALA A 195 -4.17 7.16 10.46
C ALA A 195 -2.67 7.44 10.72
N PRO A 196 -2.16 7.38 11.97
CA PRO A 196 -0.72 7.52 12.23
C PRO A 196 0.16 6.53 11.46
N LEU A 197 -0.27 5.28 11.36
CA LEU A 197 0.45 4.23 10.63
C LEU A 197 0.58 4.57 9.15
N LEU A 198 -0.51 5.04 8.51
CA LEU A 198 -0.48 5.47 7.11
C LEU A 198 0.48 6.65 6.89
N LEU A 199 0.53 7.62 7.81
CA LEU A 199 1.47 8.73 7.72
C LEU A 199 2.92 8.26 7.85
N LEU A 200 3.23 7.47 8.89
CA LEU A 200 4.59 6.97 9.14
C LEU A 200 5.09 6.10 7.97
N MET A 201 4.23 5.23 7.45
CA MET A 201 4.49 4.43 6.26
C MET A 201 4.85 5.33 5.05
N THR A 202 4.05 6.36 4.79
CA THR A 202 4.24 7.26 3.64
C THR A 202 5.50 8.11 3.78
N LEU A 203 5.84 8.55 5.00
CA LEU A 203 7.08 9.26 5.28
C LEU A 203 8.30 8.34 5.12
N ALA A 204 8.21 7.07 5.54
CA ALA A 204 9.27 6.09 5.33
C ALA A 204 9.52 5.84 3.83
N TYR A 205 8.46 5.63 3.05
CA TYR A 205 8.58 5.55 1.58
C TYR A 205 9.20 6.81 0.99
N THR A 206 8.74 7.99 1.41
CA THR A 206 9.26 9.27 0.93
C THR A 206 10.76 9.37 1.17
N TRP A 207 11.21 9.11 2.40
CA TRP A 207 12.63 9.16 2.72
C TRP A 207 13.43 8.15 1.89
N GLY A 208 12.96 6.91 1.79
CA GLY A 208 13.63 5.85 1.05
C GLY A 208 13.82 6.21 -0.43
N PHE A 209 12.72 6.54 -1.12
CA PHE A 209 12.75 6.89 -2.53
C PHE A 209 13.55 8.16 -2.81
N MET A 210 13.45 9.19 -1.95
CA MET A 210 14.21 10.43 -2.13
C MET A 210 15.71 10.23 -1.97
N LYS A 211 16.15 9.34 -1.07
CA LYS A 211 17.57 8.99 -0.95
C LYS A 211 18.12 8.32 -2.20
N LYS A 212 17.30 7.55 -2.91
CA LYS A 212 17.69 6.95 -4.20
C LYS A 212 17.69 8.00 -5.33
N MET A 213 16.64 8.81 -5.46
CA MET A 213 16.49 9.81 -6.53
C MET A 213 17.52 10.96 -6.50
N HIS A 214 18.24 11.13 -5.39
CA HIS A 214 19.26 12.18 -5.21
C HIS A 214 20.70 11.65 -5.28
N ALA A 215 20.87 10.33 -5.44
CA ALA A 215 22.17 9.70 -5.61
C ALA A 215 22.56 9.63 -7.08
#